data_AF-A0A353XWK0-F1
#
_entry.id   AF-A0A353XWK0-F1
#
_cell.length_a   1.000
_cell.length_b   1.000
_cell.length_c   1.000
_cell.angle_alpha   90.00
_cell.angle_beta   90.00
_cell.angle_gamma   90.00
#
_symmetry.space_group_name_H-M   'P 1'
#
loop_
_entity.id
_entity.type
_entity.pdbx_description
1 polymer ?
#
loop_
_entity_poly.entity_id
_entity_poly.type
_entity_poly.pdbx_seq_one_letter_code
_entity_poly.pdbx_strand_id
1 'polypeptide(L)'
;MELSLAERYARWIIRWRWLIVIGAIAVILLMASGGRFLHFDNDYRIFFGEENPQLLAFENLQDTYTKNDNVLLVLAPKDGRVFTPQALAAVQDITERAWQTPYSLRVDSITNFQHTSAEGDDLTVADLVEEPLQLSAADLEQIQQIALAEP
;
A
#
# COMPACT_ATOMS: atom_id res chain seq x y z
N MET A 1 69.14 5.35 22.08
CA MET A 1 67.81 5.58 22.69
C MET A 1 66.82 4.74 21.89
N GLU A 2 66.44 3.59 22.41
CA GLU A 2 65.47 2.68 21.77
C GLU A 2 64.14 3.44 21.63
N LEU A 3 63.71 3.64 20.38
CA LEU A 3 62.47 4.33 20.09
C LEU A 3 61.29 3.49 20.59
N SER A 4 60.32 4.12 21.24
CA SER A 4 59.15 3.40 21.72
C SER A 4 58.37 2.76 20.55
N LEU A 5 57.64 1.68 20.82
CA LEU A 5 56.78 1.02 19.83
C LEU A 5 55.83 2.01 19.13
N ALA A 6 55.26 2.95 19.89
CA ALA A 6 54.39 4.00 19.39
C ALA A 6 55.10 4.96 18.42
N GLU A 7 56.32 5.39 18.73
CA GLU A 7 57.09 6.28 17.86
C GLU A 7 57.53 5.60 16.55
N ARG A 8 57.87 4.30 16.60
CA ARG A 8 58.15 3.51 15.40
C ARG A 8 56.92 3.39 14.50
N TYR A 9 55.75 3.11 15.09
CA TYR A 9 54.48 3.04 14.37
C TYR A 9 54.09 4.40 13.75
N ALA A 10 54.19 5.50 14.51
CA ALA A 10 53.89 6.84 14.02
C ALA A 10 54.80 7.25 12.84
N ARG A 11 56.12 7.00 12.92
CA ARG A 11 57.03 7.28 11.80
C ARG A 11 56.72 6.43 10.56
N TRP A 12 56.32 5.18 10.74
CA TRP A 12 55.89 4.31 9.63
C TRP A 12 54.63 4.85 8.96
N ILE A 13 53.64 5.29 9.74
CA ILE A 13 52.43 5.94 9.21
C ILE A 13 52.79 7.20 8.42
N ILE A 14 53.63 8.07 9.00
CA ILE A 14 54.03 9.33 8.36
C ILE A 14 54.83 9.08 7.07
N ARG A 15 55.65 8.02 7.03
CA ARG A 15 56.42 7.64 5.83
C ARG A 15 55.50 7.19 4.68
N TRP A 16 54.43 6.44 4.99
CA TRP A 16 53.51 5.87 4.00
C TRP A 16 52.15 6.58 3.94
N ARG A 17 52.07 7.84 4.40
CA ARG A 17 50.82 8.58 4.62
C ARG A 17 49.82 8.52 3.46
N TRP A 18 50.29 8.60 2.22
CA TRP A 18 49.43 8.55 1.03
C TRP A 18 48.82 7.16 0.80
N LEU A 19 49.60 6.09 1.00
CA LEU A 19 49.07 4.72 0.88
C LEU A 19 48.03 4.44 1.97
N ILE A 20 48.26 4.95 3.18
CA ILE A 20 47.33 4.76 4.30
C ILE A 20 46.04 5.54 4.06
N VAL A 21 46.11 6.79 3.59
CA VAL A 21 44.92 7.58 3.26
C VAL A 21 44.13 6.95 2.11
N ILE A 22 44.81 6.53 1.03
CA ILE A 22 44.13 5.86 -0.09
C ILE A 22 43.52 4.53 0.36
N GLY A 23 44.25 3.75 1.17
CA GLY A 23 43.74 2.50 1.74
C GLY A 23 42.51 2.72 2.62
N ALA A 24 42.53 3.73 3.48
CA ALA A 24 41.39 4.08 4.32
C ALA A 24 40.18 4.49 3.48
N ILE A 25 40.37 5.34 2.47
CA ILE A 25 39.31 5.73 1.53
C ILE A 25 38.76 4.50 0.78
N ALA A 26 39.64 3.61 0.31
CA ALA A 26 39.23 2.39 -0.37
C ALA A 26 38.39 1.47 0.55
N VAL A 27 38.79 1.33 1.82
CA VAL A 27 38.01 0.57 2.82
C VAL A 27 36.66 1.22 3.08
N ILE A 28 36.60 2.54 3.21
CA ILE A 28 35.35 3.28 3.39
C ILE A 28 34.44 3.07 2.18
N LEU A 29 34.95 3.19 0.95
CA LEU A 29 34.18 2.97 -0.26
C LEU A 29 33.71 1.52 -0.40
N LEU A 30 34.53 0.55 0.01
CA LEU A 30 34.14 -0.86 0.04
C LEU A 30 32.99 -1.10 1.02
N MET A 31 33.06 -0.56 2.23
CA MET A 31 31.97 -0.62 3.21
C MET A 31 30.71 0.10 2.72
N ALA A 32 30.86 1.30 2.17
CA ALA A 32 29.76 2.08 1.60
C ALA A 32 29.10 1.37 0.40
N SER A 33 29.86 0.58 -0.36
CA SER A 33 29.29 -0.23 -1.45
C SER A 33 28.27 -1.26 -0.95
N GLY A 34 28.33 -1.66 0.33
CA GLY A 34 27.33 -2.49 0.98
C GLY A 34 25.95 -1.82 1.09
N GLY A 35 25.90 -0.48 1.08
CA GLY A 35 24.66 0.28 1.12
C GLY A 35 23.71 -0.02 -0.03
N ARG A 36 24.22 -0.49 -1.18
CA ARG A 36 23.39 -0.91 -2.33
C ARG A 36 22.55 -2.16 -2.07
N PHE A 37 22.83 -2.90 -1.00
CA PHE A 37 22.07 -4.09 -0.58
C PHE A 37 21.08 -3.80 0.54
N LEU A 38 21.02 -2.56 1.03
CA LEU A 38 20.01 -2.14 1.98
C LEU A 38 18.65 -2.12 1.27
N HIS A 39 17.71 -2.90 1.81
CA HIS A 39 16.32 -2.89 1.41
C HIS A 39 15.49 -2.42 2.61
N PHE A 40 14.42 -1.69 2.32
CA PHE A 40 13.40 -1.38 3.31
C PHE A 40 12.42 -2.55 3.37
N ASP A 41 12.36 -3.21 4.51
CA ASP A 41 11.32 -4.18 4.81
C ASP A 41 10.22 -3.50 5.64
N ASN A 42 9.01 -3.45 5.09
CA ASN A 42 7.82 -2.91 5.77
C ASN A 42 6.89 -4.03 6.24
N ASP A 43 7.28 -5.29 6.10
CA ASP A 43 6.49 -6.39 6.60
C ASP A 43 6.59 -6.43 8.13
N TYR A 44 5.46 -6.32 8.81
CA TYR A 44 5.41 -6.39 10.28
C TYR A 44 5.93 -7.74 10.81
N ARG A 45 6.02 -8.77 9.95
CA ARG A 45 6.58 -10.08 10.27
C ARG A 45 8.02 -10.00 10.78
N ILE A 46 8.79 -8.98 10.41
CA ILE A 46 10.17 -8.79 10.92
C ILE A 46 10.25 -8.62 12.44
N PHE A 47 9.13 -8.25 13.09
CA PHE A 47 9.07 -8.11 14.54
C PHE A 47 8.87 -9.46 15.26
N PHE A 48 8.65 -10.54 14.53
CA PHE A 48 8.46 -11.89 15.05
C PHE A 48 9.64 -12.77 14.65
N GLY A 49 10.09 -13.65 15.56
CA GLY A 49 11.07 -14.67 15.20
C GLY A 49 10.47 -15.70 14.24
N GLU A 50 11.30 -16.31 13.39
CA GLU A 50 10.88 -17.29 12.39
C GLU A 50 10.11 -18.49 12.99
N GLU A 51 10.42 -18.85 14.25
CA GLU A 51 9.76 -19.96 14.96
C GLU A 51 8.50 -19.55 15.74
N ASN A 52 7.99 -18.32 15.54
CA ASN A 52 6.81 -17.86 16.26
C ASN A 52 5.56 -18.66 15.86
N PRO A 53 4.94 -19.43 16.79
CA PRO A 53 3.84 -20.32 16.44
C PRO A 53 2.57 -19.57 16.02
N GLN A 54 2.37 -18.34 16.50
CA GLN A 54 1.22 -17.52 16.10
C GLN A 54 1.38 -16.99 14.67
N LEU A 55 2.59 -16.57 14.27
CA LEU A 55 2.88 -16.16 12.91
C LEU A 55 2.66 -17.32 11.93
N LEU A 56 3.19 -18.50 12.24
CA LEU A 56 3.01 -19.70 11.41
C LEU A 56 1.53 -20.10 11.27
N ALA A 57 0.75 -20.01 12.36
CA ALA A 57 -0.69 -20.27 12.29
C ALA A 57 -1.43 -19.24 11.41
N PHE A 58 -1.03 -17.97 11.48
CA PHE A 58 -1.58 -16.89 10.66
C PHE A 58 -1.21 -17.05 9.17
N GLU A 59 0.02 -17.46 8.85
CA GLU A 59 0.46 -17.77 7.49
C GLU A 59 -0.32 -18.95 6.92
N ASN A 60 -0.45 -20.05 7.66
CA ASN A 60 -1.26 -21.20 7.23
C ASN A 60 -2.72 -20.83 6.92
N LEU A 61 -3.32 -19.92 7.69
CA LEU A 61 -4.67 -19.44 7.42
C LEU A 61 -4.75 -18.64 6.11
N GLN A 62 -3.80 -17.74 5.86
CA GLN A 62 -3.75 -16.96 4.62
C GLN A 62 -3.48 -17.86 3.40
N ASP A 63 -2.60 -18.84 3.53
CA ASP A 63 -2.28 -19.77 2.44
C ASP A 63 -3.48 -20.69 2.11
N THR A 64 -4.31 -21.01 3.10
CA THR A 64 -5.51 -21.85 2.93
C THR A 64 -6.70 -21.05 2.39
N TYR A 65 -6.95 -19.83 2.89
CA TYR A 65 -8.17 -19.06 2.66
C TYR A 65 -7.98 -17.75 1.90
N THR A 66 -6.80 -17.54 1.32
CA THR A 66 -6.35 -16.29 0.68
C THR A 66 -5.99 -15.18 1.68
N LYS A 67 -5.05 -14.33 1.27
CA LYS A 67 -4.59 -13.19 2.05
C LYS A 67 -5.63 -12.07 2.05
N ASN A 68 -5.88 -11.46 3.21
CA ASN A 68 -6.80 -10.33 3.37
C ASN A 68 -6.05 -8.99 3.35
N ASP A 69 -5.34 -8.73 2.24
CA ASP A 69 -4.72 -7.43 1.99
C ASP A 69 -5.72 -6.51 1.30
N ASN A 70 -6.03 -5.37 1.91
CA ASN A 70 -6.98 -4.40 1.39
C ASN A 70 -6.29 -3.09 1.01
N VAL A 71 -6.68 -2.54 -0.15
CA VAL A 71 -6.30 -1.19 -0.58
C VAL A 71 -7.53 -0.30 -0.50
N LEU A 72 -7.45 0.75 0.32
CA LEU A 72 -8.52 1.74 0.45
C LEU A 72 -8.20 2.96 -0.41
N LEU A 73 -9.08 3.25 -1.38
CA LEU A 73 -9.05 4.46 -2.18
C LEU A 73 -10.12 5.44 -1.66
N VAL A 74 -9.70 6.63 -1.27
CA VAL A 74 -10.61 7.67 -0.74
C VAL A 74 -10.65 8.85 -1.71
N LEU A 75 -11.85 9.16 -2.19
CA LEU A 75 -12.10 10.31 -3.06
C LEU A 75 -12.81 11.41 -2.26
N ALA A 76 -12.22 12.61 -2.26
CA ALA A 76 -12.78 13.79 -1.63
C ALA A 76 -12.98 14.91 -2.68
N PRO A 77 -14.19 15.13 -3.19
CA PRO A 77 -14.49 16.24 -4.09
C PRO A 77 -14.15 17.58 -3.45
N LYS A 78 -13.60 18.52 -4.23
CA LYS A 78 -13.16 19.83 -3.72
C LYS A 78 -14.31 20.68 -3.17
N ASP A 79 -15.52 20.49 -3.68
CA ASP A 79 -16.74 21.18 -3.25
C ASP A 79 -17.46 20.43 -2.12
N GLY A 80 -16.92 19.30 -1.65
CA GLY A 80 -17.48 18.48 -0.58
C GLY A 80 -18.72 17.67 -0.96
N ARG A 81 -19.18 17.72 -2.22
CA ARG A 81 -20.40 17.04 -2.66
C ARG A 81 -20.09 15.71 -3.33
N VAL A 82 -20.31 14.62 -2.60
CA VAL A 82 -20.02 13.25 -3.06
C VAL A 82 -21.10 12.72 -4.02
N PHE A 83 -22.38 12.94 -3.72
CA PHE A 83 -23.51 12.48 -4.54
C PHE A 83 -23.77 13.45 -5.69
N THR A 84 -22.86 13.47 -6.65
CA THR A 84 -22.99 14.21 -7.92
C THR A 84 -22.72 13.27 -9.09
N PRO A 85 -23.30 13.52 -10.28
CA PRO A 85 -23.07 12.68 -11.45
C PRO A 85 -21.59 12.48 -11.76
N GLN A 86 -20.79 13.55 -11.61
CA GLN A 86 -19.36 13.53 -11.93
C GLN A 86 -18.54 12.76 -10.89
N ALA A 87 -18.86 12.91 -9.60
CA ALA A 87 -18.16 12.20 -8.54
C ALA A 87 -18.49 10.70 -8.57
N LEU A 88 -19.76 10.33 -8.76
CA LEU A 88 -20.17 8.94 -8.90
C LEU A 88 -19.58 8.30 -10.16
N ALA A 89 -19.53 9.00 -11.30
CA ALA A 89 -18.84 8.52 -12.50
C ALA A 89 -17.34 8.27 -12.26
N ALA A 90 -16.67 9.15 -11.50
CA ALA A 90 -15.27 8.96 -11.16
C ALA A 90 -15.06 7.73 -10.26
N VAL A 91 -15.95 7.50 -9.29
CA VAL A 91 -15.90 6.29 -8.45
C VAL A 91 -16.12 5.04 -9.31
N GLN A 92 -17.12 5.04 -10.20
CA GLN A 92 -17.40 3.92 -11.09
C GLN A 92 -16.21 3.58 -12.00
N ASP A 93 -15.58 4.57 -12.64
CA ASP A 93 -14.37 4.38 -13.47
C ASP A 93 -13.20 3.80 -12.65
N ILE A 94 -13.03 4.24 -11.40
CA ILE A 94 -12.00 3.69 -10.50
C ILE A 94 -12.32 2.24 -10.15
N THR A 95 -13.58 1.93 -9.83
CA THR A 95 -14.03 0.56 -9.52
C THR A 95 -13.78 -0.38 -10.69
N GLU A 96 -14.13 0.02 -11.92
CA GLU A 96 -13.90 -0.77 -13.14
C GLU A 96 -12.40 -1.03 -13.40
N ARG A 97 -11.56 -0.01 -13.19
CA ARG A 97 -10.10 -0.16 -13.33
C ARG A 97 -9.48 -1.00 -12.21
N ALA A 98 -10.00 -0.89 -10.99
CA ALA A 98 -9.54 -1.68 -9.85
C ALA A 98 -9.78 -3.18 -10.09
N TRP A 99 -10.86 -3.56 -10.77
CA TRP A 99 -11.09 -4.95 -11.20
C TRP A 99 -10.01 -5.47 -12.15
N GLN A 100 -9.39 -4.60 -12.95
CA GLN A 100 -8.31 -4.97 -13.87
C GLN A 100 -6.94 -5.05 -13.18
N THR A 101 -6.86 -4.72 -11.90
CA THR A 101 -5.60 -4.78 -11.13
C THR A 101 -5.22 -6.24 -10.87
N PRO A 102 -3.97 -6.65 -11.12
CA PRO A 102 -3.53 -8.02 -10.86
C PRO A 102 -3.83 -8.46 -9.42
N TYR A 103 -4.28 -9.70 -9.27
CA TYR A 103 -4.62 -10.33 -7.98
C TYR A 103 -5.82 -9.71 -7.24
N SER A 104 -6.57 -8.80 -7.87
CA SER A 104 -7.84 -8.32 -7.30
C SER A 104 -8.87 -9.44 -7.27
N LEU A 105 -9.37 -9.77 -6.08
CA LEU A 105 -10.41 -10.78 -5.89
C LEU A 105 -11.81 -10.17 -5.76
N ARG A 106 -11.87 -8.94 -5.23
CA ARG A 106 -13.11 -8.22 -4.95
C ARG A 106 -12.82 -6.72 -4.95
N VAL A 107 -13.74 -5.95 -5.53
CA VAL A 107 -13.73 -4.49 -5.48
C VAL A 107 -15.13 -4.03 -5.09
N ASP A 108 -15.21 -3.28 -4.00
CA ASP A 108 -16.45 -2.67 -3.51
C ASP A 108 -16.34 -1.15 -3.53
N SER A 109 -17.45 -0.50 -3.81
CA SER A 109 -17.59 0.94 -3.87
C SER A 109 -19.06 1.33 -3.66
N ILE A 110 -19.31 2.63 -3.46
CA ILE A 110 -20.67 3.16 -3.36
C ILE A 110 -21.48 3.00 -4.66
N THR A 111 -20.84 2.78 -5.81
CA THR A 111 -21.55 2.67 -7.09
C THR A 111 -21.98 1.23 -7.40
N ASN A 112 -21.14 0.24 -7.10
CA ASN A 112 -21.43 -1.18 -7.36
C ASN A 112 -22.01 -1.92 -6.14
N PHE A 113 -22.47 -1.16 -5.15
CA PHE A 113 -23.23 -1.74 -4.05
C PHE A 113 -24.54 -2.32 -4.59
N GLN A 114 -24.87 -3.57 -4.24
CA GLN A 114 -26.05 -4.25 -4.79
C GLN A 114 -27.32 -3.80 -4.06
N HIS A 115 -28.19 -3.07 -4.76
CA HIS A 115 -29.48 -2.64 -4.25
C HIS A 115 -30.61 -3.46 -4.85
N THR A 116 -31.53 -3.92 -4.00
CA THR A 116 -32.71 -4.67 -4.42
C THR A 116 -33.97 -3.85 -4.20
N SER A 117 -34.73 -3.63 -5.27
CA SER A 117 -36.03 -2.95 -5.24
C SER A 117 -37.12 -3.86 -5.80
N ALA A 118 -38.35 -3.68 -5.31
CA ALA A 118 -39.51 -4.39 -5.82
C ALA A 118 -40.53 -3.39 -6.39
N GLU A 119 -41.04 -3.66 -7.59
CA GLU A 119 -42.12 -2.90 -8.21
C GLU A 119 -43.26 -3.85 -8.59
N GLY A 120 -44.33 -3.84 -7.79
CA GLY A 120 -45.42 -4.82 -7.92
C GLY A 120 -44.93 -6.24 -7.58
N ASP A 121 -45.00 -7.14 -8.56
CA ASP A 121 -44.52 -8.52 -8.46
C ASP A 121 -43.09 -8.70 -9.01
N ASP A 122 -42.49 -7.64 -9.57
CA ASP A 122 -41.15 -7.68 -10.13
C ASP A 122 -40.10 -7.28 -9.08
N LEU A 123 -38.99 -8.02 -9.06
CA LEU A 123 -37.84 -7.77 -8.20
C LEU A 123 -36.61 -7.48 -9.07
N THR A 124 -36.01 -6.32 -8.88
CA THR A 124 -34.79 -5.90 -9.58
C THR A 124 -33.64 -5.88 -8.58
N VAL A 125 -32.54 -6.56 -8.94
CA VAL A 125 -31.28 -6.55 -8.20
C VAL A 125 -30.23 -5.96 -9.14
N ALA A 126 -29.69 -4.79 -8.77
CA ALA A 126 -28.79 -4.03 -9.61
C ALA A 126 -27.74 -3.29 -8.76
N ASP A 127 -26.72 -2.77 -9.42
CA ASP A 127 -25.79 -1.82 -8.79
C ASP A 127 -26.55 -0.55 -8.39
N LEU A 128 -26.19 0.04 -7.25
CA LEU A 128 -26.83 1.24 -6.72
C LEU A 128 -26.72 2.42 -7.70
N VAL A 129 -25.66 2.43 -8.51
CA VAL A 129 -25.43 3.43 -9.55
C VAL A 129 -25.01 2.77 -10.86
N GLU A 130 -25.93 2.69 -11.83
CA GLU A 130 -25.64 2.16 -13.17
C GLU A 130 -25.12 3.24 -14.13
N GLU A 131 -25.89 4.32 -14.35
CA GLU A 131 -25.56 5.38 -15.32
C GLU A 131 -25.41 6.75 -14.63
N PRO A 132 -24.28 7.02 -13.93
CA PRO A 132 -24.14 8.19 -13.07
C PRO A 132 -24.39 9.53 -13.77
N LEU A 133 -24.03 9.63 -15.05
CA LEU A 133 -24.18 10.87 -15.85
C LEU A 133 -25.63 11.16 -16.28
N GLN A 134 -26.54 10.21 -16.12
CA GLN A 134 -27.96 10.35 -16.48
C GLN A 134 -28.87 10.53 -15.25
N LEU A 135 -28.30 10.50 -14.04
CA LEU A 135 -29.05 10.65 -12.80
C LEU A 135 -29.65 12.05 -12.65
N SER A 136 -30.93 12.10 -12.28
CA SER A 136 -31.62 13.32 -11.87
C SER A 136 -31.27 13.70 -10.43
N ALA A 137 -31.68 14.91 -10.02
CA ALA A 137 -31.50 15.35 -8.64
C ALA A 137 -32.24 14.46 -7.62
N ALA A 138 -33.41 13.93 -8.02
CA ALA A 138 -34.19 13.03 -7.17
C ALA A 138 -33.49 11.66 -7.02
N ASP A 139 -32.93 11.13 -8.12
CA ASP A 139 -32.19 9.86 -8.08
C ASP A 139 -30.96 9.98 -7.18
N LEU A 140 -30.22 11.09 -7.26
CA LEU A 140 -29.05 11.34 -6.42
C LEU A 140 -29.41 11.42 -4.93
N GLU A 141 -30.55 12.05 -4.60
CA GLU A 141 -31.03 12.12 -3.21
C GLU A 141 -31.45 10.74 -2.70
N GLN A 142 -32.13 9.95 -3.54
CA GLN A 142 -32.51 8.57 -3.20
C GLN A 142 -31.27 7.68 -3.00
N ILE A 143 -30.31 7.73 -3.92
CA ILE A 143 -29.03 7.01 -3.80
C ILE A 143 -28.29 7.41 -2.52
N GLN A 144 -28.25 8.71 -2.21
CA GLN A 144 -27.64 9.20 -0.98
C GLN A 144 -28.33 8.64 0.27
N GLN A 145 -29.66 8.59 0.29
CA GLN A 145 -30.40 8.03 1.41
C GLN A 145 -30.13 6.54 1.58
N ILE A 146 -30.15 5.78 0.49
CA ILE A 146 -29.84 4.34 0.51
C ILE A 146 -28.42 4.11 1.03
N ALA A 147 -27.43 4.78 0.42
CA ALA A 147 -26.01 4.60 0.76
C ALA A 147 -25.67 4.99 2.21
N LEU A 148 -26.43 5.89 2.84
CA LEU A 148 -26.22 6.31 4.24
C LEU A 148 -27.06 5.54 5.26
N ALA A 149 -28.12 4.86 4.82
CA ALA A 149 -29.02 4.12 5.70
C ALA A 149 -28.60 2.67 5.91
N GLU A 150 -27.77 2.11 5.03
CA GLU A 150 -27.28 0.75 5.16
C GLU A 150 -26.04 0.66 6.07
N PRO A 151 -25.95 -0.38 6.93
CA PRO A 151 -24.92 -0.53 7.97
C PRO A 151 -23.54 -0.96 7.46
#